data_AF-A0AAN6SQF0-F1
#
_entry.id   AF-A0AAN6SQF0-F1
#
_cell.length_a   1.000
_cell.length_b   1.000
_cell.length_c   1.000
_cell.angle_alpha   90.00
_cell.angle_beta   90.00
_cell.angle_gamma   90.00
#
_symmetry.space_group_name_H-M   'P 1'
#
loop_
_entity.id
_entity.type
_entity.pdbx_description
1 polymer ?
#
loop_
_entity_poly.entity_id
_entity_poly.type
_entity_poly.pdbx_seq_one_letter_code
_entity_poly.pdbx_strand_id
1 'polypeptide(L)'
;MNILLNPFRGPSRTGGEWFSVGVVSSFPDLGLDETESEPQPQLCGNQGAQPGCKVFHVPKTDSSQRTEVEIPPDDTVQDLTDQVLVFQYRGKFHAIDHQCPHSSYPLSQGTPFDIEDFGIVLSAGLTCPKHNWSFDLFSGRSDRGNYKLKIWEVQLRETEGTTTDDKEVWVRRKPRIG
;
A
#
# COMPACT_ATOMS: atom_id res chain seq x y z
N MET A 1 -25.30 -30.53 30.44
CA MET A 1 -24.97 -29.26 29.73
C MET A 1 -24.25 -29.63 28.45
N ASN A 2 -24.98 -29.76 27.33
CA ASN A 2 -24.39 -30.07 26.04
C ASN A 2 -24.10 -28.76 25.29
N ILE A 3 -22.84 -28.52 24.99
CA ILE A 3 -22.38 -27.44 24.12
C ILE A 3 -22.76 -27.84 22.69
N LEU A 4 -23.72 -27.14 22.10
CA LEU A 4 -24.04 -27.26 20.68
C LEU A 4 -22.88 -26.68 19.86
N LEU A 5 -22.07 -27.56 19.29
CA LEU A 5 -21.08 -27.21 18.26
C LEU A 5 -21.86 -26.87 16.97
N ASN A 6 -21.84 -25.60 16.60
CA ASN A 6 -22.44 -25.11 15.36
C ASN A 6 -21.53 -25.48 14.17
N PRO A 7 -21.93 -26.36 13.23
CA PRO A 7 -21.05 -26.90 12.19
C PRO A 7 -20.80 -25.93 11.01
N PHE A 8 -21.27 -24.69 11.11
CA PHE A 8 -21.20 -23.69 10.03
C PHE A 8 -20.19 -22.55 10.25
N ARG A 9 -19.31 -22.63 11.26
CA ARG A 9 -18.13 -21.75 11.30
C ARG A 9 -17.08 -22.30 10.35
N GLY A 10 -17.13 -21.86 9.09
CA GLY A 10 -15.97 -21.95 8.20
C GLY A 10 -14.74 -21.33 8.88
N PRO A 11 -13.51 -21.73 8.51
CA PRO A 11 -12.30 -21.18 9.12
C PRO A 11 -12.38 -19.66 9.07
N SER A 12 -12.26 -19.02 10.23
CA SER A 12 -12.25 -17.58 10.34
C SER A 12 -11.19 -17.05 9.37
N ARG A 13 -11.62 -16.30 8.35
CA ARG A 13 -10.72 -15.67 7.37
C ARG A 13 -10.10 -14.42 8.02
N THR A 14 -9.42 -14.60 9.15
CA THR A 14 -8.75 -13.56 9.96
C THR A 14 -7.64 -12.80 9.20
N GLY A 15 -7.23 -13.30 8.03
CA GLY A 15 -6.28 -12.61 7.13
C GLY A 15 -6.85 -11.45 6.32
N GLY A 16 -8.17 -11.22 6.36
CA GLY A 16 -8.86 -10.16 5.60
C GLY A 16 -9.48 -9.06 6.48
N GLU A 17 -9.11 -9.01 7.76
CA GLU A 17 -9.61 -8.01 8.69
C GLU A 17 -9.01 -6.64 8.41
N TRP A 18 -9.78 -5.59 8.70
CA TRP A 18 -9.32 -4.22 8.61
C TRP A 18 -8.39 -3.90 9.77
N PHE A 19 -7.30 -3.18 9.48
CA PHE A 19 -6.43 -2.64 10.51
C PHE A 19 -5.97 -1.21 10.17
N SER A 20 -5.76 -0.40 11.21
CA SER A 20 -5.20 0.95 11.07
C SER A 20 -3.69 0.88 10.83
N VAL A 21 -3.22 1.73 9.92
CA VAL A 21 -1.80 1.96 9.56
C VAL A 21 -1.30 3.35 9.95
N GLY A 22 -2.11 4.09 10.72
CA GLY A 22 -1.82 5.44 11.20
C GLY A 22 -2.85 6.47 10.76
N VAL A 23 -2.65 7.71 11.18
CA VAL A 23 -3.50 8.85 10.85
C VAL A 23 -3.10 9.48 9.52
N VAL A 24 -4.02 10.15 8.83
CA VAL A 24 -3.78 10.76 7.51
C VAL A 24 -2.62 11.74 7.56
N SER A 25 -2.53 12.58 8.60
CA SER A 25 -1.40 13.54 8.74
C SER A 25 -0.01 12.90 8.83
N SER A 26 0.08 11.59 9.09
CA SER A 26 1.35 10.86 9.15
C SER A 26 1.82 10.32 7.79
N PHE A 27 1.12 10.67 6.69
CA PHE A 27 1.48 10.33 5.32
C PHE A 27 1.56 11.63 4.51
N PRO A 28 2.75 12.05 4.06
CA PRO A 28 2.85 13.18 3.14
C PRO A 28 2.27 12.78 1.78
N ASP A 29 1.67 13.74 1.08
CA ASP A 29 1.11 13.51 -0.25
C ASP A 29 2.18 13.69 -1.33
N LEU A 30 2.56 12.57 -1.96
CA LEU A 30 3.65 12.49 -2.93
C LEU A 30 3.30 13.06 -4.32
N GLY A 31 2.06 13.50 -4.51
CA GLY A 31 1.58 14.05 -5.77
C GLY A 31 1.46 15.57 -5.79
N LEU A 32 1.83 16.24 -4.69
CA LEU A 32 1.83 17.69 -4.61
C LEU A 32 3.08 18.26 -5.27
N ASP A 33 2.91 19.31 -6.07
CA ASP A 33 4.00 19.98 -6.78
C ASP A 33 4.90 20.74 -5.79
N GLU A 34 5.93 20.07 -5.25
CA GLU A 34 7.02 20.75 -4.56
C GLU A 34 7.97 21.39 -5.60
N THR A 35 7.65 22.63 -5.96
CA THR A 35 8.55 23.65 -6.55
C THR A 35 9.83 23.14 -7.22
N GLU A 36 9.72 22.66 -8.47
CA GLU A 36 10.73 22.57 -9.55
C GLU A 36 12.21 22.22 -9.25
N SER A 37 12.58 21.78 -8.04
CA SER A 37 13.98 21.77 -7.60
C SER A 37 14.46 20.45 -7.01
N GLU A 38 13.58 19.50 -6.71
CA GLU A 38 13.99 18.23 -6.08
C GLU A 38 13.83 17.02 -7.03
N PRO A 39 14.76 16.04 -6.96
CA PRO A 39 14.78 14.88 -7.85
C PRO A 39 13.53 14.01 -7.69
N GLN A 40 13.19 13.27 -8.76
CA GLN A 40 11.97 12.48 -8.93
C GLN A 40 11.46 11.82 -7.64
N PRO A 41 10.15 11.90 -7.34
CA PRO A 41 9.59 11.43 -6.08
C PRO A 41 9.72 9.92 -5.97
N GLN A 42 10.77 9.46 -5.30
CA GLN A 42 10.87 8.07 -4.89
C GLN A 42 9.91 7.89 -3.70
N LEU A 43 9.00 6.91 -3.78
CA LEU A 43 7.88 6.73 -2.84
C LEU A 43 8.31 6.85 -1.37
N CYS A 44 9.45 6.25 -1.02
CA CYS A 44 9.95 6.19 0.34
C CYS A 44 11.42 6.62 0.42
N GLY A 45 11.88 7.42 -0.55
CA GLY A 45 13.29 7.83 -0.67
C GLY A 45 13.80 8.67 0.50
N ASN A 46 15.13 8.73 0.65
CA ASN A 46 15.88 9.37 1.75
C ASN A 46 15.77 10.91 1.83
N GLN A 47 14.70 11.52 1.32
CA GLN A 47 14.57 12.97 1.20
C GLN A 47 13.55 13.50 2.22
N GLY A 48 13.91 13.45 3.51
CA GLY A 48 13.15 14.13 4.55
C GLY A 48 13.19 13.47 5.93
N ALA A 49 12.57 14.14 6.89
CA ALA A 49 12.44 13.66 8.28
C ALA A 49 11.36 12.56 8.45
N GLN A 50 10.52 12.32 7.43
CA GLN A 50 9.48 11.29 7.42
C GLN A 50 9.43 10.57 6.07
N PRO A 51 9.36 9.23 6.05
CA PRO A 51 9.23 8.50 4.80
C PRO A 51 7.88 8.80 4.13
N GLY A 52 7.88 8.92 2.81
CA GLY A 52 6.69 9.17 1.99
C GLY A 52 5.63 8.05 1.99
N CYS A 53 5.98 6.93 2.62
CA CYS A 53 5.18 5.73 2.66
C CYS A 53 5.41 4.98 3.98
N LYS A 54 4.63 3.94 4.21
CA LYS A 54 4.87 2.97 5.28
C LYS A 54 4.71 1.55 4.75
N VAL A 55 5.48 0.63 5.33
CA VAL A 55 5.43 -0.79 5.00
C VAL A 55 5.05 -1.59 6.23
N PHE A 56 4.14 -2.54 6.08
CA PHE A 56 3.75 -3.44 7.16
C PHE A 56 3.87 -4.87 6.69
N HIS A 57 4.54 -5.71 7.48
CA HIS A 57 4.41 -7.16 7.36
C HIS A 57 3.09 -7.58 8.02
N VAL A 58 2.26 -8.32 7.30
CA VAL A 58 0.90 -8.67 7.73
C VAL A 58 0.70 -10.17 7.55
N PRO A 59 0.71 -11.00 8.60
CA PRO A 59 0.51 -12.44 8.43
C PRO A 59 -0.81 -12.78 7.71
N LYS A 60 -0.78 -13.74 6.76
CA LYS A 60 -2.00 -14.19 6.06
C LYS A 60 -3.02 -14.84 7.00
N THR A 61 -2.57 -15.38 8.12
CA THR A 61 -3.42 -16.05 9.11
C THR A 61 -4.08 -15.06 10.05
N ASP A 62 -3.47 -13.91 10.33
CA ASP A 62 -3.97 -12.95 11.31
C ASP A 62 -3.43 -11.56 11.01
N SER A 63 -4.31 -10.65 10.56
CA SER A 63 -3.90 -9.27 10.24
C SER A 63 -3.73 -8.40 11.48
N SER A 64 -4.17 -8.83 12.66
CA SER A 64 -3.97 -8.11 13.91
C SER A 64 -2.50 -8.11 14.35
N GLN A 65 -1.76 -9.19 14.03
CA GLN A 65 -0.33 -9.40 14.32
C GLN A 65 0.60 -8.69 13.33
N ARG A 66 0.09 -7.66 12.64
CA ARG A 66 0.89 -6.84 11.74
C ARG A 66 2.01 -6.12 12.48
N THR A 67 3.12 -5.91 11.79
CA THR A 67 4.25 -5.13 12.29
C THR A 67 4.71 -4.16 11.21
N GLU A 68 4.92 -2.89 11.59
CA GLU A 68 5.57 -1.93 10.71
C GLU A 68 7.02 -2.36 10.45
N VAL A 69 7.48 -2.18 9.22
CA VAL A 69 8.79 -2.61 8.75
C VAL A 69 9.57 -1.36 8.34
N GLU A 70 10.76 -1.21 8.90
CA GLU A 70 11.69 -0.17 8.49
C GLU A 70 12.20 -0.45 7.07
N ILE A 71 12.21 0.59 6.24
CA ILE A 71 12.66 0.51 4.85
C ILE A 71 14.17 0.79 4.85
N PRO A 72 15.01 -0.19 4.47
CA PRO A 72 16.43 0.04 4.39
C PRO A 72 16.74 1.06 3.29
N PRO A 73 17.79 1.90 3.46
CA PRO A 73 18.16 2.92 2.48
C PRO A 73 18.79 2.37 1.19
N ASP A 74 18.97 1.05 1.08
CA ASP A 74 19.69 0.38 -0.01
C ASP A 74 18.97 -0.92 -0.43
N ASP A 75 19.36 -1.47 -1.58
CA ASP A 75 18.88 -2.69 -2.25
C ASP A 75 19.24 -4.00 -1.52
N THR A 76 19.31 -3.94 -0.19
CA THR A 76 19.55 -5.11 0.64
C THR A 76 18.47 -6.17 0.39
N VAL A 77 18.90 -7.43 0.29
CA VAL A 77 17.99 -8.56 0.10
C VAL A 77 17.10 -8.68 1.33
N GLN A 78 15.83 -8.31 1.17
CA GLN A 78 14.82 -8.39 2.23
C GLN A 78 13.74 -9.41 1.84
N ASP A 79 13.21 -10.12 2.83
CA ASP A 79 11.98 -10.89 2.63
C ASP A 79 10.78 -9.95 2.58
N LEU A 80 10.27 -9.72 1.37
CA LEU A 80 9.11 -8.85 1.11
C LEU A 80 7.77 -9.60 1.18
N THR A 81 7.80 -10.88 1.57
CA THR A 81 6.61 -11.72 1.62
C THR A 81 5.60 -11.13 2.60
N ASP A 82 4.33 -11.10 2.17
CA ASP A 82 3.21 -10.65 3.00
C ASP A 82 3.32 -9.22 3.53
N GLN A 83 4.09 -8.38 2.83
CA GLN A 83 4.18 -6.96 3.10
C GLN A 83 3.20 -6.14 2.26
N VAL A 84 2.53 -5.18 2.90
CA VAL A 84 1.74 -4.13 2.26
C VAL A 84 2.52 -2.82 2.32
N LEU A 85 2.58 -2.12 1.18
CA LEU A 85 3.09 -0.77 1.03
C LEU A 85 1.91 0.19 0.96
N VAL A 86 1.91 1.21 1.81
CA VAL A 86 0.86 2.22 1.91
C VAL A 86 1.46 3.62 1.72
N PHE A 87 0.85 4.43 0.86
CA PHE A 87 1.28 5.80 0.59
C PHE A 87 0.10 6.66 0.11
N GLN A 88 0.28 7.98 0.16
CA GLN A 88 -0.66 8.94 -0.42
C GLN A 88 -0.07 9.55 -1.69
N TYR A 89 -0.89 9.63 -2.74
CA TYR A 89 -0.53 10.25 -4.00
C TYR A 89 -1.74 11.01 -4.58
N ARG A 90 -1.55 12.30 -4.85
CA ARG A 90 -2.56 13.22 -5.40
C ARG A 90 -3.89 13.14 -4.64
N GLY A 91 -3.80 13.24 -3.32
CA GLY A 91 -4.93 13.26 -2.40
C GLY A 91 -5.57 11.89 -2.16
N LYS A 92 -5.05 10.81 -2.74
CA LYS A 92 -5.62 9.46 -2.63
C LYS A 92 -4.64 8.51 -1.94
N PHE A 93 -5.18 7.68 -1.05
CA PHE A 93 -4.41 6.62 -0.43
C PHE A 93 -4.41 5.36 -1.29
N HIS A 94 -3.23 4.75 -1.40
CA HIS A 94 -2.99 3.52 -2.12
C HIS A 94 -2.37 2.50 -1.18
N ALA A 95 -2.80 1.25 -1.31
CA ALA A 95 -2.22 0.12 -0.60
C ALA A 95 -2.04 -1.06 -1.57
N ILE A 96 -0.81 -1.56 -1.68
CA ILE A 96 -0.41 -2.59 -2.64
C ILE A 96 0.55 -3.59 -2.00
N ASP A 97 0.73 -4.76 -2.61
CA ASP A 97 1.82 -5.65 -2.20
C ASP A 97 3.16 -4.91 -2.39
N HIS A 98 4.03 -4.94 -1.38
CA HIS A 98 5.35 -4.30 -1.44
C HIS A 98 6.28 -5.02 -2.43
N GLN A 99 6.04 -6.31 -2.65
CA GLN A 99 6.81 -7.16 -3.57
C GLN A 99 6.37 -6.94 -5.02
N CYS A 100 7.28 -6.46 -5.89
CA CYS A 100 7.00 -6.37 -7.32
C CYS A 100 6.70 -7.77 -7.91
N PRO A 101 5.56 -7.96 -8.62
CA PRO A 101 5.17 -9.27 -9.13
C PRO A 101 6.10 -9.80 -10.25
N HIS A 102 6.95 -8.96 -10.83
CA HIS A 102 7.91 -9.36 -11.86
C HIS A 102 9.08 -10.15 -11.28
N SER A 103 9.78 -9.59 -10.30
CA SER A 103 11.05 -10.14 -9.80
C SER A 103 11.32 -9.80 -8.34
N SER A 104 10.25 -9.65 -7.54
CA SER A 104 10.30 -9.43 -6.09
C SER A 104 11.13 -8.24 -5.61
N TYR A 105 11.26 -7.20 -6.43
CA TYR A 105 11.95 -5.97 -6.04
C TYR A 105 11.04 -5.11 -5.15
N PRO A 106 11.58 -4.38 -4.14
CA PRO A 106 10.80 -3.53 -3.25
C PRO A 106 10.17 -2.36 -3.99
N LEU A 107 8.84 -2.31 -4.00
CA LEU A 107 8.09 -1.22 -4.62
C LEU A 107 8.12 0.07 -3.79
N SER A 108 8.61 0.05 -2.54
CA SER A 108 8.90 1.26 -1.76
C SER A 108 9.91 2.18 -2.45
N GLN A 109 10.73 1.62 -3.34
CA GLN A 109 11.68 2.37 -4.15
C GLN A 109 11.10 2.82 -5.50
N GLY A 110 9.82 2.59 -5.75
CA GLY A 110 9.18 2.97 -7.00
C GLY A 110 8.87 4.46 -7.10
N THR A 111 8.51 4.88 -8.31
CA THR A 111 8.11 6.27 -8.62
C THR A 111 6.63 6.28 -9.02
N PRO A 112 5.75 6.96 -8.27
CA PRO A 112 4.35 7.11 -8.64
C PRO A 112 4.23 8.11 -9.80
N PHE A 113 3.22 7.94 -10.64
CA PHE A 113 2.99 8.82 -11.78
C PHE A 113 1.51 8.83 -12.17
N ASP A 114 1.08 9.86 -12.89
CA ASP A 114 -0.26 9.90 -13.46
C ASP A 114 -0.35 9.12 -14.76
N ILE A 115 -1.41 8.32 -14.88
CA ILE A 115 -1.77 7.70 -16.15
C ILE A 115 -2.74 8.67 -16.83
N GLU A 116 -2.24 9.35 -17.86
CA GLU A 116 -2.97 10.37 -18.59
C GLU A 116 -3.27 9.94 -20.03
N ASP A 117 -4.37 10.45 -20.59
CA ASP A 117 -4.65 10.41 -22.02
C ASP A 117 -5.15 11.79 -22.46
N PHE A 118 -4.49 12.40 -23.44
CA PHE A 118 -4.76 13.77 -23.92
C PHE A 118 -4.91 14.84 -22.81
N GLY A 119 -4.07 14.77 -21.77
CA GLY A 119 -4.07 15.74 -20.66
C GLY A 119 -5.18 15.54 -19.63
N ILE A 120 -5.88 14.41 -19.67
CA ILE A 120 -6.85 14.00 -18.66
C ILE A 120 -6.22 12.88 -17.83
N VAL A 121 -6.12 13.07 -16.51
CA VAL A 121 -5.69 12.03 -15.57
C VAL A 121 -6.79 10.97 -15.47
N LEU A 122 -6.51 9.78 -16.01
CA LEU A 122 -7.43 8.65 -16.00
C LEU A 122 -7.22 7.75 -14.77
N SER A 123 -5.98 7.66 -14.31
CA SER A 123 -5.57 6.77 -13.22
C SER A 123 -4.22 7.22 -12.65
N ALA A 124 -3.68 6.45 -11.70
CA ALA A 124 -2.35 6.61 -11.15
C ALA A 124 -1.59 5.28 -11.28
N GLY A 125 -0.30 5.36 -11.55
CA GLY A 125 0.59 4.22 -11.72
C GLY A 125 1.78 4.27 -10.78
N LEU A 126 2.48 3.14 -10.68
CA LEU A 126 3.76 3.02 -9.99
C LEU A 126 4.77 2.29 -10.87
N THR A 127 5.93 2.91 -11.10
CA THR A 127 7.04 2.31 -11.84
C THR A 127 8.04 1.67 -10.89
N CYS A 128 8.36 0.39 -11.12
CA CYS A 128 9.42 -0.33 -10.42
C CYS A 128 10.79 0.01 -11.07
N PRO A 129 11.79 0.48 -10.32
CA PRO A 129 13.02 1.02 -10.89
C PRO A 129 13.97 -0.06 -11.42
N LYS A 130 13.82 -1.32 -10.99
CA LYS A 130 14.69 -2.41 -11.41
C LYS A 130 14.59 -2.73 -12.91
N HIS A 131 13.37 -2.77 -13.44
CA HIS A 131 13.11 -3.19 -14.81
C HIS A 131 12.18 -2.24 -15.58
N ASN A 132 11.80 -1.11 -14.97
CA ASN A 132 10.88 -0.10 -15.52
C ASN A 132 9.53 -0.68 -15.93
N TRP A 133 8.97 -1.54 -15.08
CA TRP A 133 7.60 -2.03 -15.24
C TRP A 133 6.66 -1.17 -14.42
N SER A 134 5.53 -0.84 -15.02
CA SER A 134 4.56 0.05 -14.42
C SER A 134 3.28 -0.68 -14.12
N PHE A 135 2.66 -0.37 -12.99
CA PHE A 135 1.42 -0.98 -12.55
C PHE A 135 0.39 0.08 -12.25
N ASP A 136 -0.80 -0.07 -12.81
CA ASP A 136 -1.94 0.77 -12.48
C ASP A 136 -2.40 0.51 -11.03
N LEU A 137 -2.49 1.55 -10.21
CA LEU A 137 -2.71 1.47 -8.76
C LEU A 137 -4.17 1.15 -8.37
N PHE A 138 -5.10 1.07 -9.33
CA PHE A 138 -6.52 0.78 -9.08
C PHE A 138 -6.92 -0.62 -9.55
N SER A 139 -6.36 -1.06 -10.68
CA SER A 139 -6.61 -2.35 -11.32
C SER A 139 -5.51 -3.38 -11.09
N GLY A 140 -4.28 -2.92 -10.81
CA GLY A 140 -3.09 -3.73 -10.61
C GLY A 140 -2.46 -4.22 -11.91
N ARG A 141 -3.02 -3.82 -13.06
CA ARG A 141 -2.58 -4.26 -14.37
C ARG A 141 -1.18 -3.72 -14.67
N SER A 142 -0.29 -4.59 -15.13
CA SER A 142 1.00 -4.15 -15.65
C SER A 142 0.87 -3.55 -17.05
N ASP A 143 1.74 -2.59 -17.37
CA ASP A 143 1.89 -2.01 -18.70
C ASP A 143 2.35 -3.05 -19.73
N ARG A 144 3.14 -4.04 -19.29
CA ARG A 144 3.66 -5.13 -20.11
C ARG A 144 3.67 -6.46 -19.38
N GLY A 145 3.77 -7.55 -20.15
CA GLY A 145 3.64 -8.90 -19.61
C GLY A 145 2.24 -9.17 -19.07
N ASN A 146 2.03 -10.38 -18.55
CA ASN A 146 0.74 -10.77 -17.95
C ASN A 146 0.82 -10.79 -16.41
N TYR A 147 1.52 -9.80 -15.84
CA TYR A 147 1.70 -9.69 -14.41
C TYR A 147 0.62 -8.79 -13.80
N LYS A 148 0.29 -9.04 -12.53
CA LYS A 148 -0.73 -8.28 -11.83
C LYS A 148 -0.27 -7.95 -10.42
N LEU A 149 -0.11 -6.67 -10.14
CA LEU A 149 0.14 -6.16 -8.81
C LEU A 149 -1.10 -6.37 -7.94
N LYS A 150 -0.93 -6.94 -6.74
CA LYS A 150 -2.06 -7.07 -5.83
C LYS A 150 -2.35 -5.74 -5.16
N ILE A 151 -3.61 -5.37 -5.16
CA ILE A 151 -4.12 -4.16 -4.55
C ILE A 151 -4.90 -4.53 -3.30
N TRP A 152 -4.68 -3.77 -2.24
CA TRP A 152 -5.37 -3.84 -0.97
C TRP A 152 -6.51 -2.82 -0.95
N GLU A 153 -7.51 -3.08 -0.13
CA GLU A 153 -8.58 -2.10 0.09
C GLU A 153 -8.11 -1.07 1.10
N VAL A 154 -8.53 0.18 0.90
CA VAL A 154 -8.25 1.30 1.79
C VAL A 154 -9.56 1.97 2.18
N GLN A 155 -9.67 2.36 3.45
CA GLN A 155 -10.77 3.17 3.99
C GLN A 155 -10.21 4.23 4.92
N LEU A 156 -10.74 5.46 4.82
CA LEU A 156 -10.51 6.50 5.81
C LEU A 156 -11.64 6.45 6.84
N ARG A 157 -11.30 6.42 8.12
CA ARG A 157 -12.27 6.38 9.23
C ARG A 157 -12.04 7.55 10.17
N GLU A 158 -13.12 8.04 10.78
CA GLU A 158 -13.02 9.10 11.79
C GLU A 158 -12.43 8.53 13.08
N THR A 159 -11.64 9.36 13.77
CA THR A 159 -11.04 9.00 15.06
C THR A 159 -12.00 9.43 16.17
N GLU A 160 -12.74 8.49 16.76
CA GLU A 160 -13.67 8.81 17.85
C GLU A 160 -12.92 9.37 19.07
N GLY A 161 -13.33 10.56 19.55
CA GLY A 161 -12.87 11.11 20.83
C GLY A 161 -11.61 11.99 20.82
N THR A 162 -11.09 12.37 19.65
CA THR A 162 -9.98 13.33 19.55
C THR A 162 -10.46 14.68 19.01
N THR A 163 -9.92 15.79 19.54
CA THR A 163 -10.21 17.18 19.11
C THR A 163 -9.57 17.54 17.76
N THR A 164 -8.89 16.57 17.14
CA THR A 164 -8.22 16.70 15.84
C THR A 164 -9.11 16.07 14.78
N ASP A 165 -9.49 16.82 13.72
CA ASP A 165 -10.25 16.32 12.56
C ASP A 165 -9.47 15.30 11.69
N ASP A 166 -8.42 14.68 12.25
CA ASP A 166 -7.52 13.78 11.54
C ASP A 166 -8.09 12.36 11.52
N LYS A 167 -8.16 11.80 10.31
CA LYS A 167 -8.77 10.49 10.04
C LYS A 167 -7.73 9.40 10.15
N GLU A 168 -8.16 8.19 10.47
CA GLU A 168 -7.32 7.00 10.40
C GLU A 168 -7.36 6.37 9.01
N VAL A 169 -6.20 5.89 8.56
CA VAL A 169 -6.06 5.11 7.34
C VAL A 169 -6.15 3.63 7.72
N TRP A 170 -7.17 2.96 7.19
CA TRP A 170 -7.41 1.53 7.40
C TRP A 170 -7.21 0.77 6.11
N VAL A 171 -6.54 -0.39 6.20
CA VAL A 171 -6.30 -1.26 5.04
C VAL A 171 -6.70 -2.70 5.32
N ARG A 172 -7.00 -3.46 4.26
CA ARG A 172 -7.18 -4.92 4.32
C ARG A 172 -6.86 -5.60 2.99
N ARG A 173 -6.62 -6.91 3.03
CA ARG A 173 -6.54 -7.72 1.80
C ARG A 173 -7.90 -7.77 1.10
N LYS A 174 -7.88 -7.67 -0.23
CA LYS A 174 -9.09 -7.92 -1.03
C LYS A 174 -9.56 -9.36 -0.80
N PRO A 175 -10.85 -9.59 -0.47
CA PRO A 175 -11.41 -10.93 -0.39
C PRO A 175 -11.25 -11.63 -1.74
N ARG A 176 -10.82 -12.89 -1.73
CA ARG A 176 -10.97 -13.74 -2.94
C ARG A 176 -12.46 -14.00 -3.12
N ILE A 177 -13.07 -13.31 -4.08
CA ILE A 177 -14.36 -13.71 -4.65
C ILE A 177 -14.05 -14.99 -5.44
N GLY A 178 -14.58 -16.10 -4.94
CA GLY A 178 -14.43 -17.42 -5.55
C GLY A 178 -15.32 -17.60 -6.76
#